data_AF-A0A1T4QVW8-F1
#
_entry.id   AF-A0A1T4QVW8-F1
#
_cell.length_a   1.000
_cell.length_b   1.000
_cell.length_c   1.000
_cell.angle_alpha   90.00
_cell.angle_beta   90.00
_cell.angle_gamma   90.00
#
_symmetry.space_group_name_H-M   'P 1'
#
loop_
_entity.id
_entity.type
_entity.pdbx_description
1 polymer ?
#
loop_
_entity_poly.entity_id
_entity_poly.type
_entity_poly.pdbx_seq_one_letter_code
_entity_poly.pdbx_strand_id
1 'polypeptide(L)' 'MEKWKENKKKYDAEYHKTKLKRVPLDLPIEKYDEVKSHAQERSESVNGFIKRAIEETMKRDNHSEPL' A
#
# COMPACT_ATOMS: atom_id res chain seq x y z
N MET A 1 -26.42 -2.75 19.82
CA MET A 1 -25.64 -2.49 18.60
C MET A 1 -24.36 -1.68 18.84
N GLU A 2 -24.32 -0.77 19.82
CA GLU A 2 -23.12 0.05 20.13
C GLU A 2 -21.88 -0.76 20.53
N LYS A 3 -22.02 -1.74 21.43
CA LYS A 3 -20.90 -2.60 21.87
C LYS A 3 -20.17 -3.32 20.73
N TRP A 4 -20.88 -3.72 19.67
CA TRP A 4 -20.27 -4.40 18.53
C TRP A 4 -19.42 -3.45 17.68
N LYS A 5 -19.91 -2.23 17.44
CA LYS A 5 -19.17 -1.19 16.71
C LYS A 5 -17.91 -0.77 17.47
N GLU A 6 -18.00 -0.68 18.79
CA GLU A 6 -16.89 -0.28 19.66
C GLU A 6 -15.79 -1.37 19.73
N ASN A 7 -16.20 -2.64 19.83
CA ASN A 7 -15.26 -3.77 19.81
C ASN A 7 -14.54 -3.89 18.46
N LYS A 8 -15.24 -3.69 17.33
CA LYS A 8 -14.63 -3.68 16.00
C LYS A 8 -13.59 -2.57 15.87
N LYS A 9 -13.91 -1.36 16.32
CA LYS A 9 -12.98 -0.21 16.30
C LYS A 9 -11.70 -0.48 17.11
N LYS A 10 -11.82 -1.12 18.28
CA LYS A 10 -10.66 -1.52 19.11
C LYS A 10 -9.80 -2.56 18.40
N TYR A 11 -10.43 -3.59 17.83
CA TYR A 11 -9.73 -4.64 17.08
C TYR A 11 -8.98 -4.09 15.86
N ASP A 12 -9.62 -3.23 15.07
CA ASP A 12 -9.01 -2.62 13.88
C ASP A 12 -7.79 -1.77 14.26
N ALA A 13 -7.85 -1.05 15.39
CA ALA A 13 -6.74 -0.25 15.91
C ALA A 13 -5.58 -1.10 16.43
N GLU A 14 -5.86 -2.18 17.17
CA GLU A 14 -4.83 -3.11 17.64
C GLU A 14 -4.14 -3.85 16.49
N TYR A 15 -4.90 -4.27 15.47
CA TYR A 15 -4.35 -4.89 14.27
C TYR A 15 -3.40 -3.93 13.55
N HIS A 16 -3.80 -2.66 13.37
CA HIS A 16 -2.93 -1.65 12.77
C HIS A 16 -1.64 -1.45 13.57
N LYS A 17 -1.73 -1.38 14.91
CA LYS A 17 -0.57 -1.15 15.77
C LYS A 17 0.42 -2.33 15.76
N THR A 18 -0.08 -3.56 15.69
CA THR A 18 0.72 -4.77 15.87
C THR A 18 1.19 -5.39 14.55
N LYS A 19 0.45 -5.20 13.45
CA LYS A 19 0.71 -5.88 12.17
C LYS A 19 1.13 -4.95 11.04
N LEU A 20 0.93 -3.63 11.17
CA LEU A 20 1.22 -2.68 10.10
C LEU A 20 2.26 -1.64 10.52
N LYS A 21 3.16 -1.33 9.59
CA LYS A 21 4.06 -0.16 9.67
C LYS A 21 3.67 0.80 8.56
N ARG A 22 3.56 2.10 8.88
CA ARG A 22 3.38 3.13 7.83
C ARG A 22 4.72 3.46 7.21
N VAL A 23 4.72 3.59 5.89
CA VAL A 23 5.82 4.16 5.11
C VAL A 23 5.36 5.54 4.64
N PRO A 24 5.87 6.65 5.22
CA PRO A 24 5.64 7.97 4.66
C PRO A 24 6.40 8.10 3.33
N LEU A 25 5.73 8.63 2.31
CA LEU A 25 6.30 8.88 0.99
C LEU A 25 5.85 10.27 0.53
N ASP A 26 6.80 11.17 0.36
CA ASP A 26 6.57 12.49 -0.21
C ASP A 26 6.81 12.45 -1.73
N LEU A 27 5.86 12.98 -2.49
CA LEU A 27 5.92 13.05 -3.95
C LEU A 27 5.58 14.48 -4.41
N PRO A 28 6.26 14.99 -5.45
CA PRO A 28 5.76 16.15 -6.17
C PRO A 28 4.34 15.89 -6.69
N ILE A 29 3.49 16.93 -6.72
CA ILE A 29 2.09 16.82 -7.15
C ILE A 29 2.00 16.22 -8.56
N GLU A 30 2.82 16.71 -9.49
CA GLU A 30 2.88 16.22 -10.87
C GLU A 30 3.15 14.71 -10.92
N LYS A 31 4.10 14.24 -10.10
CA LYS A 31 4.45 12.82 -10.03
C LYS A 31 3.34 11.98 -9.40
N TYR A 32 2.66 12.52 -8.40
CA TYR A 32 1.49 11.87 -7.82
C TYR A 32 0.36 11.72 -8.85
N ASP A 33 0.10 12.75 -9.66
CA ASP A 33 -0.94 12.71 -10.69
C ASP A 33 -0.61 11.73 -11.82
N GLU A 34 0.67 11.62 -12.22
CA GLU A 34 1.13 10.56 -13.12
C GLU A 34 0.83 9.17 -12.56
N VAL A 35 1.23 8.93 -11.29
CA VAL A 35 1.01 7.65 -10.61
C VAL A 35 -0.48 7.34 -10.48
N LYS A 36 -1.29 8.35 -10.15
CA LYS A 36 -2.73 8.21 -10.04
C LYS A 36 -3.38 7.86 -11.36
N SER A 37 -2.99 8.52 -12.44
CA SER A 37 -3.50 8.25 -13.79
C SER A 37 -3.16 6.81 -14.21
N HIS A 38 -1.91 6.39 -14.00
CA HIS A 38 -1.45 5.03 -14.30
C HIS A 38 -2.19 3.94 -13.51
N ALA A 39 -2.49 4.21 -12.24
CA ALA A 39 -3.27 3.31 -11.39
C ALA A 39 -4.74 3.25 -11.87
N GLN A 40 -5.34 4.39 -12.23
CA GLN A 40 -6.71 4.45 -12.74
C GLN A 40 -6.89 3.69 -14.05
N GLU A 41 -5.94 3.79 -14.98
CA GLU A 41 -5.94 3.00 -16.24
C GLU A 41 -5.97 1.48 -15.98
N ARG A 42 -5.37 1.03 -14.87
CA ARG A 42 -5.34 -0.37 -14.44
C ARG A 42 -6.46 -0.73 -13.47
N SER A 43 -7.41 0.17 -13.24
CA SER A 43 -8.50 0.01 -12.28
C SER A 43 -8.01 -0.33 -10.86
N GLU A 44 -6.85 0.21 -10.46
CA GLU A 44 -6.26 0.03 -9.14
C GLU A 44 -6.14 1.37 -8.39
N SER A 45 -6.01 1.31 -7.06
CA SER A 45 -5.75 2.51 -6.25
C SER A 45 -4.26 2.86 -6.28
N VAL A 46 -3.91 4.14 -6.06
CA VAL A 46 -2.50 4.58 -5.93
C VAL A 46 -1.72 3.72 -4.93
N ASN A 47 -2.30 3.45 -3.76
CA ASN A 47 -1.67 2.60 -2.74
C ASN A 47 -1.55 1.14 -3.20
N GLY A 48 -2.53 0.62 -3.93
CA GLY A 48 -2.47 -0.71 -4.53
C GLY A 48 -1.35 -0.83 -5.54
N PHE A 49 -1.24 0.14 -6.44
CA PHE A 49 -0.17 0.24 -7.42
C PHE A 49 1.21 0.29 -6.76
N ILE A 50 1.41 1.15 -5.75
CA ILE A 50 2.69 1.27 -5.04
C ILE A 50 3.09 -0.07 -4.41
N LYS A 51 2.16 -0.77 -3.74
CA LYS A 51 2.43 -2.08 -3.14
C LYS A 51 2.83 -3.12 -4.18
N ARG A 52 2.09 -3.17 -5.30
CA ARG A 52 2.36 -4.09 -6.41
C ARG A 52 3.72 -3.81 -7.04
N ALA A 53 4.04 -2.54 -7.29
CA ALA A 53 5.32 -2.13 -7.86
C ALA A 53 6.51 -2.50 -6.97
N ILE A 54 6.38 -2.35 -5.65
CA ILE A 54 7.39 -2.78 -4.67
C ILE A 54 7.59 -4.31 -4.74
N GLU A 55 6.50 -5.08 -4.72
CA GLU A 55 6.55 -6.54 -4.75
C GLU A 55 7.15 -7.07 -6.07
N GLU A 56 6.73 -6.53 -7.22
CA GLU A 56 7.26 -6.88 -8.53
C GLU A 56 8.75 -6.55 -8.64
N THR A 57 9.18 -5.39 -8.13
CA THR A 57 10.59 -4.98 -8.14
C THR A 57 11.43 -5.90 -7.25
N MET A 58 11.01 -6.15 -6.01
CA MET A 58 11.71 -7.09 -5.12
C MET A 58 11.83 -8.49 -5.72
N LYS A 59 10.75 -9.00 -6.35
CA LYS A 59 10.79 -10.30 -7.04
C LYS A 59 11.82 -10.28 -8.16
N ARG A 60 11.79 -9.27 -9.03
CA ARG A 60 12.74 -9.13 -10.13
C ARG A 60 14.19 -9.11 -9.62
N ASP A 61 14.46 -8.32 -8.59
CA ASP A 61 15.79 -8.17 -8.01
C ASP A 61 16.28 -9.48 -7.35
N ASN A 62 15.37 -10.24 -6.74
CA ASN A 62 15.68 -11.54 -6.14
C ASN A 62 15.78 -12.68 -7.18
N HIS A 63 15.20 -12.52 -8.37
CA HIS A 63 15.36 -13.44 -9.49
C HIS A 63 16.59 -13.15 -10.34
N SER A 64 17.18 -11.95 -10.23
CA SER A 64 18.50 -11.63 -10.76
C SER A 64 19.61 -12.08 -9.79
N GLU A 65 19.73 -13.39 -9.55
CA GLU A 65 21.00 -13.94 -9.07
C GLU A 65 22.01 -13.97 -10.25
N PRO A 66 23.28 -13.58 -10.02
CA PRO A 66 24.30 -13.63 -11.05
C PRO A 66 24.64 -15.09 -11.38
N LEU A 67 24.61 -15.43 -12.67
CA LEU A 67 25.26 -16.63 -13.21
C LEU A 67 26.78 -16.51 -13.10
#